data_AF-A0A536RWV5-F1
#
_entry.id   AF-A0A536RWV5-F1
#
_cell.length_a   1.000
_cell.length_b   1.000
_cell.length_c   1.000
_cell.angle_alpha   90.00
_cell.angle_beta   90.00
_cell.angle_gamma   90.00
#
_symmetry.space_group_name_H-M   'P 1'
#
loop_
_entity.id
_entity.type
_entity.pdbx_description
1 polymer ?
#
loop_
_entity_poly.entity_id
_entity_poly.type
_entity_poly.pdbx_seq_one_letter_code
_entity_poly.pdbx_strand_id
1 'polypeptide(L)'
;MALAETWIGWNGCAVMSLGNAWTPAKALRRIEDHLIDHLCQIETRAAGAASVGDPWRGRSITLDADWARFTEADLDEASARLRRLAQVMALRLRALEPRWDDHAGDEWTIRSIAEHVADAMRVYASRPAATALVPPPA
;
A
#
# COMPACT_ATOMS: atom_id res chain seq x y z
N MET A 1 3.65 10.41 -5.82
CA MET A 1 2.39 11.07 -6.20
C MET A 1 2.27 11.32 -7.70
N ALA A 2 3.35 11.69 -8.41
CA ALA A 2 3.35 11.87 -9.88
C ALA A 2 2.62 10.77 -10.69
N LEU A 3 2.77 9.49 -10.32
CA LEU A 3 2.05 8.41 -11.02
C LEU A 3 0.53 8.43 -10.74
N ALA A 4 0.11 8.83 -9.55
CA ALA A 4 -1.31 8.93 -9.23
C ALA A 4 -1.99 10.12 -9.93
N GLU A 5 -1.25 11.19 -10.21
CA GLU A 5 -1.72 12.33 -11.01
C GLU A 5 -2.18 11.88 -12.40
N THR A 6 -1.54 10.86 -12.99
CA THR A 6 -1.94 10.34 -14.31
C THR A 6 -3.25 9.55 -14.30
N TRP A 7 -3.84 9.29 -13.13
CA TRP A 7 -5.12 8.58 -13.01
C TRP A 7 -6.32 9.52 -12.98
N ILE A 8 -6.12 10.84 -12.90
CA ILE A 8 -7.22 11.81 -12.98
C ILE A 8 -7.94 11.61 -14.31
N GLY A 9 -9.28 11.57 -14.27
CA GLY A 9 -10.09 11.28 -15.44
C GLY A 9 -10.13 9.80 -15.82
N TRP A 10 -9.73 8.91 -14.90
CA TRP A 10 -9.89 7.46 -15.04
C TRP A 10 -11.29 7.11 -15.55
N ASN A 11 -11.35 6.28 -16.60
CA ASN A 11 -12.54 6.00 -17.39
C ASN A 11 -13.52 4.99 -16.76
N GLY A 12 -13.28 4.60 -15.50
CA GLY A 12 -14.07 3.59 -14.79
C GLY A 12 -13.66 2.14 -15.08
N CYS A 13 -12.73 1.89 -16.01
CA CYS A 13 -12.26 0.54 -16.32
C CYS A 13 -11.01 0.18 -15.51
N ALA A 14 -11.11 -0.86 -14.68
CA ALA A 14 -9.99 -1.40 -13.93
C ALA A 14 -8.99 -2.11 -14.85
N VAL A 15 -7.79 -2.31 -14.34
CA VAL A 15 -6.77 -3.14 -15.00
C VAL A 15 -6.69 -4.52 -14.34
N MET A 16 -6.70 -5.59 -15.14
CA MET A 16 -6.47 -6.93 -14.60
C MET A 16 -4.98 -7.18 -14.39
N SER A 17 -4.59 -7.37 -13.13
CA SER A 17 -3.21 -7.67 -12.76
C SER A 17 -3.18 -8.47 -11.45
N LEU A 18 -2.18 -9.33 -11.29
CA LEU A 18 -2.03 -10.13 -10.06
C LEU A 18 -3.32 -10.91 -9.69
N GLY A 19 -4.04 -11.39 -10.72
CA GLY A 19 -5.28 -12.15 -10.58
C GLY A 19 -6.52 -11.34 -10.18
N ASN A 20 -6.48 -10.00 -10.15
CA ASN A 20 -7.58 -9.17 -9.66
C ASN A 20 -7.72 -7.86 -10.47
N ALA A 21 -8.88 -7.21 -10.35
CA ALA A 21 -9.11 -5.88 -10.92
C ALA A 21 -8.38 -4.81 -10.09
N TRP A 22 -7.70 -3.88 -10.75
CA TRP A 22 -6.99 -2.75 -10.13
C TRP A 22 -7.53 -1.43 -10.62
N THR A 23 -8.08 -0.66 -9.69
CA THR A 23 -8.52 0.72 -9.89
C THR A 23 -7.53 1.68 -9.22
N PRO A 24 -7.56 2.99 -9.54
CA PRO A 24 -6.82 4.00 -8.80
C PRO A 24 -7.07 3.94 -7.29
N ALA A 25 -8.34 3.86 -6.88
CA ALA A 25 -8.74 3.81 -5.47
C ALA A 25 -8.20 2.55 -4.77
N LYS A 26 -8.29 1.38 -5.41
CA LYS A 26 -7.70 0.14 -4.85
C LYS A 26 -6.19 0.26 -4.68
N ALA A 27 -5.49 0.82 -5.67
CA ALA A 27 -4.04 0.98 -5.58
C ALA A 27 -3.64 1.86 -4.39
N LEU A 28 -4.32 2.99 -4.19
CA LEU A 28 -4.08 3.88 -3.05
C LEU A 28 -4.41 3.19 -1.72
N ARG A 29 -5.58 2.56 -1.63
CA ARG A 29 -5.99 1.79 -0.45
C ARG A 29 -4.96 0.72 -0.08
N ARG A 30 -4.44 -0.03 -1.05
CA ARG A 30 -3.42 -1.07 -0.78
C ARG A 30 -2.08 -0.49 -0.35
N ILE A 31 -1.70 0.67 -0.84
CA ILE A 31 -0.49 1.36 -0.37
C ILE A 31 -0.68 1.83 1.08
N GLU A 32 -1.83 2.42 1.41
CA GLU A 32 -2.17 2.83 2.78
C GLU A 32 -2.23 1.62 3.72
N ASP A 33 -2.93 0.56 3.34
CA ASP A 33 -3.04 -0.68 4.12
C ASP A 33 -1.65 -1.28 4.44
N HIS A 34 -0.74 -1.40 3.45
CA HIS A 34 0.60 -1.96 3.70
C HIS A 34 1.46 -1.04 4.56
N LEU A 35 1.32 0.28 4.41
CA LEU A 35 2.00 1.23 5.27
C LEU A 35 1.56 1.06 6.72
N ILE A 36 0.25 0.95 6.96
CA ILE A 36 -0.31 0.77 8.30
C ILE A 36 0.10 -0.57 8.89
N ASP A 37 -0.07 -1.66 8.14
CA ASP A 37 0.26 -3.02 8.58
C ASP A 37 1.73 -3.12 9.02
N HIS A 38 2.65 -2.68 8.17
CA HIS A 38 4.07 -2.77 8.48
C HIS A 38 4.55 -1.70 9.48
N LEU A 39 3.88 -0.56 9.61
CA LEU A 39 4.11 0.35 10.74
C LEU A 39 3.78 -0.36 12.06
N CYS A 40 2.62 -1.01 12.13
CA CYS A 40 2.24 -1.79 13.31
C CYS A 40 3.26 -2.91 13.60
N GLN A 41 3.68 -3.66 12.58
CA GLN A 41 4.68 -4.72 12.73
C GLN A 41 6.04 -4.19 13.21
N ILE A 42 6.48 -3.04 12.70
CA ILE A 42 7.71 -2.37 13.14
C ILE A 42 7.60 -1.94 14.60
N GLU A 43 6.47 -1.36 15.01
CA GLU A 43 6.26 -0.91 16.39
C GLU A 43 6.23 -2.06 17.40
N THR A 44 5.51 -3.14 17.10
CA THR A 44 5.47 -4.32 17.98
C THR A 44 6.86 -4.94 18.10
N ARG A 45 7.59 -5.04 16.99
CA ARG A 45 8.97 -5.54 16.99
C ARG A 45 9.91 -4.65 17.80
N ALA A 46 9.82 -3.33 17.65
CA ALA A 46 10.63 -2.38 18.43
C ALA A 46 10.37 -2.50 19.93
N ALA A 47 9.14 -2.84 20.33
CA ALA A 47 8.74 -3.07 21.71
C ALA A 47 9.00 -4.50 22.22
N GLY A 48 9.48 -5.43 21.37
CA GLY A 48 9.64 -6.84 21.72
C GLY A 48 8.32 -7.60 21.91
N ALA A 49 7.23 -7.11 21.31
CA ALA A 49 5.91 -7.71 21.35
C ALA A 49 5.59 -8.45 20.04
N ALA A 50 4.70 -9.45 20.12
CA ALA A 50 4.15 -10.11 18.94
C ALA A 50 3.19 -9.17 18.18
N SER A 51 3.25 -9.22 16.86
CA SER A 51 2.29 -8.55 15.99
C SER A 51 0.93 -9.26 16.05
N VAL A 52 -0.15 -8.51 15.88
CA VAL A 52 -1.47 -9.09 15.60
C VAL A 52 -1.51 -9.39 14.11
N GLY A 53 -1.76 -10.63 13.74
CA GLY A 53 -1.85 -11.03 12.33
C GLY A 53 -3.05 -10.38 11.63
N ASP A 54 -2.86 -9.97 10.38
CA ASP A 54 -3.93 -9.44 9.52
C ASP A 54 -4.61 -10.58 8.71
N PRO A 55 -5.85 -10.98 9.05
CA PRO A 55 -6.57 -11.97 8.25
C PRO A 55 -7.12 -11.38 6.93
N TRP A 56 -7.05 -10.06 6.74
CA TRP A 56 -7.64 -9.37 5.61
C TRP A 56 -6.84 -9.61 4.33
N ARG A 57 -7.48 -10.25 3.34
CA ARG A 57 -6.87 -10.53 2.04
C ARG A 57 -7.05 -9.36 1.06
N GLY A 58 -6.74 -8.14 1.51
CA GLY A 58 -7.07 -6.91 0.78
C GLY A 58 -6.52 -6.84 -0.65
N ARG A 59 -5.37 -7.46 -0.94
CA ARG A 59 -4.82 -7.55 -2.31
C ARG A 59 -5.78 -8.27 -3.27
N SER A 60 -6.40 -9.35 -2.79
CA SER A 60 -7.21 -10.27 -3.59
C SER A 60 -8.65 -9.82 -3.76
N ILE A 61 -9.02 -8.64 -3.25
CA ILE A 61 -10.40 -8.14 -3.25
C ILE A 61 -10.41 -6.73 -3.82
N THR A 62 -11.31 -6.49 -4.76
CA THR A 62 -11.67 -5.15 -5.24
C THR A 62 -13.05 -4.86 -4.67
N LEU A 63 -13.14 -3.86 -3.78
CA LEU A 63 -14.38 -3.48 -3.13
C LEU A 63 -15.24 -2.61 -4.06
N ASP A 64 -16.54 -2.53 -3.81
CA ASP A 64 -17.43 -1.63 -4.55
C ASP A 64 -16.96 -0.17 -4.48
N ALA A 65 -16.47 0.26 -3.31
CA ALA A 65 -15.88 1.58 -3.12
C ALA A 65 -14.64 1.83 -4.00
N ASP A 66 -13.89 0.79 -4.38
CA ASP A 66 -12.74 0.94 -5.26
C ASP A 66 -13.13 1.33 -6.69
N TRP A 67 -14.40 1.18 -7.07
CA TRP A 67 -14.92 1.56 -8.38
C TRP A 67 -15.42 3.00 -8.46
N ALA A 68 -15.35 3.75 -7.36
CA ALA A 68 -15.67 5.17 -7.36
C ALA A 68 -14.80 5.95 -8.36
N ARG A 69 -15.34 7.08 -8.86
CA ARG A 69 -14.57 8.01 -9.69
C ARG A 69 -13.31 8.45 -8.95
N PHE A 70 -12.23 8.66 -9.70
CA PHE A 70 -10.99 9.20 -9.16
C PHE A 70 -10.82 10.66 -9.60
N THR A 71 -11.00 11.58 -8.66
CA THR A 71 -11.00 13.03 -8.89
C THR A 71 -9.74 13.69 -8.33
N GLU A 72 -9.56 14.98 -8.62
CA GLU A 72 -8.50 15.80 -8.02
C GLU A 72 -8.61 15.86 -6.49
N ALA A 73 -9.82 15.88 -5.93
CA ALA A 73 -10.03 15.87 -4.49
C ALA A 73 -9.58 14.55 -3.84
N ASP A 74 -9.84 13.42 -4.51
CA ASP A 74 -9.39 12.11 -4.04
C ASP A 74 -7.85 12.01 -4.07
N LEU A 75 -7.22 12.58 -5.10
CA LEU A 75 -5.77 12.67 -5.18
C LEU A 75 -5.19 13.55 -4.08
N ASP A 76 -5.81 14.71 -3.78
CA ASP A 76 -5.35 15.60 -2.72
C ASP A 76 -5.45 14.93 -1.34
N GLU A 77 -6.60 14.30 -1.03
CA GLU A 77 -6.78 13.54 0.21
C GLU A 77 -5.71 12.45 0.35
N ALA A 78 -5.58 11.61 -0.67
CA ALA A 78 -4.63 10.50 -0.65
C ALA A 78 -3.19 11.01 -0.53
N SER A 79 -2.85 12.10 -1.23
CA SER A 79 -1.54 12.73 -1.12
C SER A 79 -1.26 13.24 0.29
N ALA A 80 -2.24 13.88 0.94
CA ALA A 80 -2.09 14.37 2.29
C ALA A 80 -1.87 13.23 3.30
N ARG A 81 -2.65 12.14 3.22
CA ARG A 81 -2.47 10.96 4.09
C ARG A 81 -1.15 10.24 3.85
N LEU A 82 -0.89 9.85 2.60
CA LEU A 82 0.27 9.02 2.28
C LEU A 82 1.59 9.74 2.59
N ARG A 83 1.66 11.06 2.42
CA ARG A 83 2.85 11.84 2.84
C ARG A 83 3.12 11.71 4.34
N ARG A 84 2.08 11.79 5.18
CA ARG A 84 2.21 11.67 6.64
C ARG A 84 2.59 10.25 7.05
N LEU A 85 1.94 9.23 6.48
CA LEU A 85 2.27 7.83 6.76
C LEU A 85 3.71 7.49 6.32
N ALA A 86 4.10 7.91 5.12
CA ALA A 86 5.46 7.72 4.62
C ALA A 86 6.50 8.44 5.48
N GLN A 87 6.18 9.64 5.99
CA GLN A 87 7.06 10.37 6.89
C GLN A 87 7.29 9.60 8.20
N VAL A 88 6.22 9.11 8.82
CA VAL A 88 6.30 8.32 10.07
C VAL A 88 7.09 7.03 9.83
N MET A 89 6.77 6.29 8.77
CA MET A 89 7.52 5.10 8.37
C MET A 89 9.02 5.40 8.24
N ALA A 90 9.38 6.44 7.49
CA ALA A 90 10.78 6.82 7.28
C ALA A 90 11.48 7.22 8.59
N LEU A 91 10.79 7.90 9.51
CA LEU A 91 11.34 8.25 10.83
C LEU A 91 11.59 7.00 11.68
N ARG A 92 10.65 6.05 11.69
CA ARG A 92 10.77 4.81 12.46
C ARG A 92 11.88 3.92 11.91
N LEU A 93 11.95 3.74 10.60
CA LEU A 93 13.01 2.99 9.95
C LEU A 93 14.40 3.58 10.24
N ARG A 94 14.56 4.91 10.17
CA ARG A 94 15.83 5.57 10.55
C ARG A 94 16.20 5.38 12.02
N ALA A 95 15.23 5.53 12.93
CA ALA A 95 15.47 5.38 14.35
C ALA A 95 15.90 3.95 14.74
N LEU A 96 15.48 2.95 13.95
CA LEU A 96 15.76 1.54 14.19
C LEU A 96 16.92 0.99 13.34
N GLU A 97 17.58 1.81 12.51
CA GLU A 97 18.65 1.39 11.58
C GLU A 97 19.69 0.44 12.21
N PRO A 98 20.24 0.69 13.41
CA PRO A 98 21.25 -0.20 14.00
C PRO A 98 20.74 -1.61 14.32
N ARG A 99 19.42 -1.78 14.37
CA ARG A 99 18.71 -3.02 14.75
C ARG A 99 18.02 -3.67 13.57
N TRP A 100 18.32 -3.22 12.34
CA TRP A 100 17.60 -3.70 11.16
C TRP A 100 17.72 -5.20 10.93
N ASP A 101 18.87 -5.75 11.30
CA ASP A 101 19.27 -7.14 11.07
C ASP A 101 19.22 -8.00 12.35
N ASP A 102 18.64 -7.48 13.45
CA ASP A 102 18.41 -8.25 14.67
C ASP A 102 17.62 -9.53 14.34
N HIS A 103 18.00 -10.66 14.96
CA HIS A 103 17.33 -11.96 14.76
C HIS A 103 15.82 -11.85 14.97
N ALA A 104 15.05 -12.48 14.09
CA ALA A 104 13.60 -12.31 14.04
C ALA A 104 12.80 -13.58 14.35
N GLY A 105 13.45 -14.72 14.60
CA GLY A 105 12.76 -16.00 14.66
C GLY A 105 12.01 -16.25 13.35
N ASP A 106 10.71 -16.53 13.46
CA ASP A 106 9.81 -16.75 12.32
C ASP A 106 9.26 -15.43 11.71
N GLU A 107 9.45 -14.30 12.39
CA GLU A 107 9.03 -12.98 11.92
C GLU A 107 10.04 -12.37 10.94
N TRP A 108 9.67 -11.25 10.32
CA TRP A 108 10.58 -10.52 9.44
C TRP A 108 11.53 -9.61 10.21
N THR A 109 12.75 -9.46 9.70
CA THR A 109 13.66 -8.41 10.16
C THR A 109 13.13 -7.04 9.72
N ILE A 110 13.55 -5.95 10.38
CA ILE A 110 13.13 -4.59 9.97
C ILE A 110 13.64 -4.29 8.56
N ARG A 111 14.83 -4.79 8.19
CA ARG A 111 15.34 -4.69 6.80
C ARG A 111 14.37 -5.31 5.81
N SER A 112 13.97 -6.56 6.04
CA SER A 112 13.06 -7.29 5.14
C SER A 112 11.70 -6.60 5.04
N ILE A 113 11.19 -6.06 6.15
CA ILE A 113 9.95 -5.25 6.13
C ILE A 113 10.13 -4.00 5.26
N ALA A 114 11.22 -3.25 5.45
CA ALA A 114 11.49 -2.02 4.69
C ALA A 114 11.58 -2.29 3.18
N GLU A 115 12.31 -3.35 2.79
CA GLU A 115 12.43 -3.78 1.40
C GLU A 115 11.08 -4.19 0.81
N HIS A 116 10.31 -4.97 1.57
CA HIS A 116 8.98 -5.41 1.15
C HIS A 116 8.02 -4.23 0.93
N VAL A 117 7.95 -3.29 1.87
CA VAL A 117 7.11 -2.09 1.75
C VAL A 117 7.49 -1.29 0.50
N ALA A 118 8.79 -1.07 0.29
CA ALA A 118 9.27 -0.32 -0.87
C ALA A 118 8.90 -0.99 -2.20
N ASP A 119 9.00 -2.32 -2.29
CA ASP A 119 8.58 -3.05 -3.47
C ASP A 119 7.06 -3.05 -3.65
N ALA A 120 6.30 -3.30 -2.58
CA ALA A 120 4.84 -3.29 -2.58
C ALA A 120 4.28 -1.96 -3.08
N MET A 121 4.84 -0.82 -2.64
CA MET A 121 4.46 0.50 -3.13
C MET A 121 4.64 0.65 -4.64
N ARG A 122 5.80 0.26 -5.16
CA ARG A 122 6.11 0.31 -6.60
C ARG A 122 5.17 -0.60 -7.39
N VAL A 123 4.96 -1.80 -6.86
CA VAL A 123 4.08 -2.80 -7.47
C VAL A 123 2.66 -2.26 -7.55
N TYR A 124 2.05 -1.78 -6.46
CA TYR A 124 0.65 -1.35 -6.47
C TYR A 124 0.42 -0.06 -7.24
N ALA A 125 1.33 0.91 -7.12
CA ALA A 125 1.21 2.16 -7.86
C ALA A 125 1.25 1.93 -9.39
N SER A 126 1.96 0.91 -9.88
CA SER A 126 2.00 0.64 -11.33
C SER A 126 0.77 -0.10 -11.88
N ARG A 127 -0.09 -0.65 -11.02
CA ARG A 127 -1.20 -1.52 -11.49
C ARG A 127 -2.29 -0.80 -12.30
N PRO A 128 -2.76 0.40 -11.92
CA PRO A 128 -3.82 1.07 -12.68
C PRO A 128 -3.43 1.47 -14.11
N ALA A 129 -2.15 1.38 -14.49
CA ALA A 129 -1.64 1.68 -15.81
C ALA A 129 -1.27 0.44 -16.65
N ALA A 130 -1.48 -0.78 -16.14
CA ALA A 130 -1.10 -2.01 -16.85
C ALA A 130 -2.14 -2.41 -17.93
N THR A 131 -1.73 -3.25 -18.89
CA THR A 131 -2.49 -3.57 -20.10
C THR A 131 -3.47 -4.72 -19.88
N ALA A 132 -4.75 -4.42 -19.64
CA ALA A 132 -5.95 -5.25 -19.85
C ALA A 132 -7.12 -4.62 -19.07
N LEU A 133 -8.13 -4.08 -19.76
CA LEU A 133 -9.22 -3.32 -19.12
C LEU A 133 -10.44 -4.19 -18.77
N VAL A 134 -11.07 -3.91 -17.64
CA VAL A 134 -12.31 -4.55 -17.14
C VAL A 134 -13.28 -3.48 -16.64
N PRO A 135 -14.55 -3.46 -17.09
CA PRO A 135 -15.56 -2.50 -16.62
C PRO A 135 -15.99 -2.77 -15.18
N PRO A 136 -16.67 -1.81 -14.52
CA PRO A 136 -17.22 -2.01 -13.19
C PRO A 136 -18.26 -3.16 -13.18
N PRO A 137 -18.45 -3.84 -12.04
CA PRO A 137 -19.53 -4.80 -11.87
C PRO A 137 -20.89 -4.13 -12.09
N ALA A 138 -21.86 -4.92 -12.57
CA ALA A 138 -23.24 -4.49 -12.84
C ALA A 138 -24.07 -4.34 -11.57
#